data_AF-A0AAE4T8M0-F1
#
_entry.id   AF-A0AAE4T8M0-F1
#
_cell.length_a   1.000
_cell.length_b   1.000
_cell.length_c   1.000
_cell.angle_alpha   90.00
_cell.angle_beta   90.00
_cell.angle_gamma   90.00
#
_symmetry.space_group_name_H-M   'P 1'
#
loop_
_entity.id
_entity.type
_entity.pdbx_description
1 polymer ?
#
loop_
_entity_poly.entity_id
_entity_poly.type
_entity_poly.pdbx_seq_one_letter_code
_entity_poly.pdbx_strand_id
1 'polypeptide(L)'
;MLDKPRPAIERLLRGISTDHAETVRDAWRDILQGGTSSIRQIEEKLASPAWAENPRGPLAKYFAVLLAILAELDASAFKKETERLRKSKLHPMHKKTLDLLSRRVLDSPATYVADKIPVFVASDIEDRAQVIRNVERWSKTKHLSLDDVTRIDVLARDIGLDYLGKYNLFFSGIILTWPASPSKGIKLWWRCLDAEFTFYHEVGHHVSGHIEGWQVAEQEKEADEFARSMMRNSRPILMGIGKIFRRPLRPLLNRRLTHMIAPE
;
A
#
# COMPACT_ATOMS: atom_id res chain seq x y z
N MET A 1 -37.21 -5.21 12.69
CA MET A 1 -36.65 -6.30 11.86
C MET A 1 -35.15 -6.07 11.80
N LEU A 2 -34.35 -6.99 12.35
CA LEU A 2 -32.89 -6.90 12.25
C LEU A 2 -32.53 -7.24 10.80
N ASP A 3 -32.15 -6.22 10.02
CA ASP A 3 -31.63 -6.41 8.67
C ASP A 3 -30.49 -7.43 8.74
N LYS A 4 -30.60 -8.53 8.00
CA LYS A 4 -29.47 -9.45 7.84
C LYS A 4 -28.29 -8.63 7.33
N PRO A 5 -27.09 -8.76 7.93
CA PRO A 5 -25.93 -8.01 7.48
C PRO A 5 -25.70 -8.32 6.00
N ARG A 6 -25.61 -7.27 5.18
CA ARG A 6 -25.39 -7.40 3.75
C ARG A 6 -24.05 -8.13 3.51
N PRO A 7 -23.95 -9.03 2.52
CA PRO A 7 -22.70 -9.70 2.19
C PRO A 7 -21.57 -8.68 2.01
N ALA A 8 -20.36 -9.01 2.48
CA ALA A 8 -19.22 -8.10 2.44
C ALA A 8 -18.91 -7.58 1.02
N ILE A 9 -19.14 -8.41 -0.01
CA ILE A 9 -18.99 -8.01 -1.42
C ILE A 9 -19.96 -6.89 -1.82
N GLU A 10 -21.20 -6.90 -1.33
CA GLU A 10 -22.14 -5.82 -1.63
C GLU A 10 -21.74 -4.51 -0.95
N ARG A 11 -21.20 -4.59 0.27
CA ARG A 11 -20.63 -3.42 0.96
C ARG A 11 -19.44 -2.86 0.20
N LEU A 12 -18.54 -3.73 -0.25
CA LEU A 12 -17.38 -3.37 -1.07
C LEU A 12 -17.80 -2.65 -2.35
N LEU A 13 -18.66 -3.26 -3.17
CA LEU A 13 -19.11 -2.67 -4.44
C LEU A 13 -19.87 -1.36 -4.23
N ARG A 14 -20.62 -1.23 -3.13
CA ARG A 14 -21.23 0.04 -2.74
C ARG A 14 -20.15 1.08 -2.41
N GLY A 15 -19.18 0.75 -1.56
CA GLY A 15 -18.08 1.63 -1.21
C GLY A 15 -17.34 2.14 -2.45
N ILE A 16 -17.10 1.28 -3.44
CA ILE A 16 -16.49 1.64 -4.72
C ILE A 16 -17.36 2.59 -5.55
N SER A 17 -18.68 2.43 -5.52
CA SER A 17 -19.59 3.34 -6.24
C SER A 17 -19.73 4.72 -5.61
N THR A 18 -19.55 4.80 -4.30
CA THR A 18 -19.67 6.04 -3.53
C THR A 18 -18.32 6.64 -3.18
N ASP A 19 -17.22 6.08 -3.72
CA ASP A 19 -15.84 6.42 -3.38
C ASP A 19 -15.61 6.54 -1.85
N HIS A 20 -16.24 5.66 -1.07
CA HIS A 20 -16.19 5.66 0.40
C HIS A 20 -15.15 4.67 0.92
N ALA A 21 -13.89 5.12 1.03
CA ALA A 21 -12.74 4.23 1.21
C ALA A 21 -12.80 3.38 2.49
N GLU A 22 -13.33 3.87 3.61
CA GLU A 22 -13.50 3.07 4.83
C GLU A 22 -14.39 1.85 4.60
N THR A 23 -15.52 2.05 3.92
CA THR A 23 -16.44 0.95 3.59
C THR A 23 -15.77 -0.06 2.67
N VAL A 24 -14.92 0.41 1.75
CA VAL A 24 -14.20 -0.48 0.84
C VAL A 24 -13.16 -1.28 1.61
N ARG A 25 -12.33 -0.63 2.44
CA ARG A 25 -11.30 -1.28 3.26
C ARG A 25 -11.89 -2.31 4.20
N ASP A 26 -12.90 -1.94 4.98
CA ASP A 26 -13.47 -2.83 5.99
C ASP A 26 -14.16 -4.02 5.31
N ALA A 27 -14.89 -3.77 4.22
CA ALA A 27 -15.47 -4.86 3.43
C ALA A 27 -14.41 -5.75 2.77
N TRP A 28 -13.29 -5.19 2.32
CA TRP A 28 -12.17 -5.95 1.77
C TRP A 28 -11.58 -6.88 2.82
N ARG A 29 -11.28 -6.38 4.02
CA ARG A 29 -10.78 -7.17 5.15
C ARG A 29 -11.76 -8.28 5.54
N ASP A 30 -13.05 -7.97 5.62
CA ASP A 30 -14.09 -8.95 5.91
C ASP A 30 -14.16 -10.06 4.85
N ILE A 31 -13.95 -9.71 3.57
CA ILE A 31 -13.89 -10.69 2.48
C ILE A 31 -12.69 -11.62 2.64
N LEU A 32 -11.51 -11.07 2.93
CA LEU A 32 -10.30 -11.86 3.17
C LEU A 32 -10.47 -12.81 4.35
N GLN A 33 -11.06 -12.35 5.45
CA GLN A 33 -11.39 -13.19 6.61
C GLN A 33 -12.42 -14.28 6.29
N GLY A 34 -13.35 -14.02 5.38
CA GLY A 34 -14.36 -14.99 4.92
C GLY A 34 -13.79 -16.16 4.12
N GLY A 35 -12.56 -16.04 3.60
CA GLY A 35 -11.84 -17.12 2.91
C GLY A 35 -12.63 -17.75 1.76
N THR A 36 -12.75 -19.08 1.77
CA THR A 36 -13.40 -19.85 0.69
C THR A 36 -14.85 -19.45 0.43
N SER A 37 -15.59 -19.02 1.46
CA SER A 37 -16.98 -18.59 1.30
C SER A 37 -17.11 -17.30 0.46
N SER A 38 -16.09 -16.45 0.49
CA SER A 38 -16.00 -15.24 -0.31
C SER A 38 -15.61 -15.53 -1.76
N ILE A 39 -14.74 -16.52 -2.00
CA ILE A 39 -14.32 -16.93 -3.35
C ILE A 39 -15.54 -17.22 -4.23
N ARG A 40 -16.47 -18.07 -3.74
CA ARG A 40 -17.66 -18.44 -4.49
C ARG A 40 -18.53 -17.24 -4.86
N GLN A 41 -18.71 -16.30 -3.93
CA GLN A 41 -19.53 -15.11 -4.21
C GLN A 41 -18.86 -14.18 -5.23
N ILE A 42 -17.52 -14.10 -5.23
CA ILE A 42 -16.76 -13.36 -6.25
C ILE A 42 -16.90 -14.03 -7.62
N GLU A 43 -16.72 -15.35 -7.69
CA GLU A 43 -16.90 -16.13 -8.92
C GLU A 43 -18.32 -15.97 -9.49
N GLU A 44 -19.35 -16.00 -8.64
CA GLU A 44 -20.75 -15.76 -9.02
C GLU A 44 -20.94 -14.35 -9.63
N LYS A 45 -20.31 -13.31 -9.06
CA LYS A 45 -20.34 -11.95 -9.64
C LYS A 45 -19.56 -11.86 -10.95
N LEU A 46 -18.41 -12.52 -11.05
CA LEU A 46 -17.59 -12.57 -12.28
C LEU A 46 -18.24 -13.42 -13.39
N ALA A 47 -19.20 -14.28 -13.07
CA ALA A 47 -20.02 -15.00 -14.04
C ALA A 47 -21.11 -14.15 -14.70
N SER A 48 -21.36 -12.93 -14.22
CA SER A 48 -22.38 -12.03 -14.76
C SER A 48 -22.16 -11.71 -16.25
N PRO A 49 -23.22 -11.70 -17.09
CA PRO A 49 -23.12 -11.28 -18.49
C PRO A 49 -22.79 -9.78 -18.65
N ALA A 50 -22.92 -8.97 -17.59
CA ALA A 50 -22.66 -7.53 -17.62
C ALA A 50 -21.24 -7.18 -18.12
N TRP A 51 -20.27 -8.08 -17.97
CA TRP A 51 -18.89 -7.86 -18.42
C TRP A 51 -18.71 -7.90 -19.95
N ALA A 52 -19.71 -8.39 -20.69
CA ALA A 52 -19.74 -8.35 -22.15
C ALA A 52 -20.22 -6.98 -22.69
N GLU A 53 -20.89 -6.18 -21.86
CA GLU A 53 -21.51 -4.93 -22.26
C GLU A 53 -20.54 -3.75 -22.16
N ASN A 54 -20.92 -2.60 -22.76
CA ASN A 54 -20.13 -1.38 -22.61
C ASN A 54 -20.18 -0.91 -21.15
N PRO A 55 -19.04 -0.82 -20.44
CA PRO A 55 -19.01 -0.43 -19.04
C PRO A 55 -19.55 0.98 -18.83
N ARG A 56 -20.59 1.10 -18.01
CA ARG A 56 -21.16 2.37 -17.56
C ARG A 56 -20.94 2.52 -16.05
N GLY A 57 -20.67 3.75 -15.62
CA GLY A 57 -20.45 4.07 -14.20
C GLY A 57 -19.30 3.24 -13.59
N PRO A 58 -19.46 2.68 -12.38
CA PRO A 58 -18.38 2.01 -11.66
C PRO A 58 -18.09 0.58 -12.14
N LEU A 59 -18.76 0.09 -13.19
CA LEU A 59 -18.66 -1.32 -13.63
C LEU A 59 -17.20 -1.74 -13.95
N ALA A 60 -16.42 -0.85 -14.52
CA ALA A 60 -15.00 -1.07 -14.77
C ALA A 60 -14.19 -1.28 -13.49
N LYS A 61 -14.46 -0.47 -12.46
CA LYS A 61 -13.83 -0.56 -11.14
C LYS A 61 -14.24 -1.87 -10.47
N TYR A 62 -15.52 -2.25 -10.54
CA TYR A 62 -16.02 -3.50 -9.96
C TYR A 62 -15.29 -4.72 -10.50
N PHE A 63 -15.13 -4.81 -11.82
CA PHE A 63 -14.42 -5.92 -12.44
C PHE A 63 -12.98 -6.02 -11.95
N ALA A 64 -12.25 -4.89 -11.90
CA ALA A 64 -10.89 -4.84 -11.37
C ALA A 64 -10.82 -5.27 -9.90
N VAL A 65 -11.70 -4.74 -9.06
CA VAL A 65 -11.78 -5.05 -7.62
C VAL A 65 -12.01 -6.53 -7.38
N LEU A 66 -13.02 -7.13 -8.04
CA LEU A 66 -13.37 -8.53 -7.86
C LEU A 66 -12.21 -9.46 -8.24
N LEU A 67 -11.52 -9.16 -9.35
CA LEU A 67 -10.32 -9.91 -9.77
C LEU A 67 -9.16 -9.74 -8.79
N ALA A 68 -8.92 -8.53 -8.29
CA ALA A 68 -7.84 -8.25 -7.36
C ALA A 68 -8.03 -8.98 -6.03
N ILE A 69 -9.25 -8.98 -5.48
CA ILE A 69 -9.57 -9.73 -4.26
C ILE A 69 -9.43 -11.24 -4.49
N LEU A 70 -9.92 -11.74 -5.63
CA LEU A 70 -9.81 -13.17 -5.93
C LEU A 70 -8.34 -13.62 -5.98
N ALA A 71 -7.46 -12.79 -6.56
CA ALA A 71 -6.03 -13.05 -6.60
C ALA A 71 -5.39 -13.10 -5.21
N GLU A 72 -5.88 -12.27 -4.29
CA GLU A 72 -5.37 -12.20 -2.92
C GLU A 72 -5.91 -13.33 -2.03
N LEU A 73 -7.16 -13.75 -2.25
CA LEU A 73 -7.78 -14.88 -1.57
C LEU A 73 -7.17 -16.22 -2.00
N ASP A 74 -7.06 -16.46 -3.30
CA ASP A 74 -6.64 -17.75 -3.84
C ASP A 74 -6.08 -17.59 -5.26
N ALA A 75 -4.75 -17.69 -5.38
CA ALA A 75 -4.04 -17.60 -6.64
C ALA A 75 -4.46 -18.67 -7.66
N SER A 76 -4.85 -19.86 -7.22
CA SER A 76 -5.32 -20.95 -8.08
C SER A 76 -6.72 -20.65 -8.62
N ALA A 77 -7.64 -20.19 -7.76
CA ALA A 77 -8.98 -19.76 -8.17
C ALA A 77 -8.88 -18.59 -9.16
N PHE A 78 -8.03 -17.59 -8.87
CA PHE A 78 -7.78 -16.49 -9.78
C PHE A 78 -7.27 -16.93 -11.14
N LYS A 79 -6.32 -17.88 -11.18
CA LYS A 79 -5.78 -18.42 -12.44
C LYS A 79 -6.89 -19.10 -13.25
N LYS A 80 -7.67 -19.98 -12.61
CA LYS A 80 -8.79 -20.67 -13.24
C LYS A 80 -9.83 -19.69 -13.79
N GLU A 81 -10.17 -18.67 -13.01
CA GLU A 81 -11.16 -17.67 -13.38
C GLU A 81 -10.66 -16.77 -14.52
N THR A 82 -9.38 -16.43 -14.53
CA THR A 82 -8.75 -15.72 -15.64
C THR A 82 -8.81 -16.52 -16.94
N GLU A 83 -8.53 -17.83 -16.90
CA GLU A 83 -8.63 -18.71 -18.05
C GLU A 83 -10.07 -18.83 -18.56
N ARG A 84 -11.05 -18.91 -17.65
CA ARG A 84 -12.49 -18.90 -18.00
C ARG A 84 -12.89 -17.59 -18.66
N LEU A 85 -12.54 -16.46 -18.05
CA LEU A 85 -12.88 -15.12 -18.53
C LEU A 85 -12.25 -14.81 -19.89
N ARG A 86 -11.01 -15.27 -20.15
CA ARG A 86 -10.36 -15.14 -21.47
C ARG A 86 -11.10 -15.86 -22.61
N LYS A 87 -11.82 -16.94 -22.30
CA LYS A 87 -12.64 -17.70 -23.25
C LYS A 87 -14.06 -17.11 -23.39
N SER A 88 -14.45 -16.22 -22.48
CA SER A 88 -15.76 -15.59 -22.48
C SER A 88 -15.82 -14.34 -23.36
N LYS A 89 -17.04 -13.89 -23.69
CA LYS A 89 -17.23 -12.61 -24.36
C LYS A 89 -17.05 -11.49 -23.32
N LEU A 90 -15.93 -10.78 -23.40
CA LEU A 90 -15.66 -9.59 -22.59
C LEU A 90 -15.63 -8.34 -23.45
N HIS A 91 -16.08 -7.24 -22.89
CA HIS A 91 -15.82 -5.92 -23.47
C HIS A 91 -14.31 -5.65 -23.53
N PRO A 92 -13.79 -4.96 -24.57
CA PRO A 92 -12.35 -4.69 -24.73
C PRO A 92 -11.68 -4.08 -23.49
N MET A 93 -12.40 -3.22 -22.77
CA MET A 93 -11.89 -2.59 -21.55
C MET A 93 -11.70 -3.60 -20.40
N HIS A 94 -12.68 -4.48 -20.18
CA HIS A 94 -12.56 -5.55 -19.18
C HIS A 94 -11.47 -6.56 -19.58
N LYS A 95 -11.32 -6.85 -20.88
CA LYS A 95 -10.22 -7.68 -21.38
C LYS A 95 -8.85 -7.06 -21.06
N LYS A 96 -8.68 -5.74 -21.28
CA LYS A 96 -7.45 -5.02 -20.91
C LYS A 96 -7.18 -5.08 -19.41
N THR A 97 -8.20 -4.90 -18.58
CA THR A 97 -8.08 -5.04 -17.12
C THR A 97 -7.65 -6.45 -16.72
N LEU A 98 -8.27 -7.48 -17.30
CA LEU A 98 -7.92 -8.88 -17.06
C LEU A 98 -6.47 -9.17 -17.45
N ASP A 99 -6.04 -8.69 -18.62
CA ASP A 99 -4.67 -8.87 -19.09
C ASP A 99 -3.66 -8.16 -18.18
N LEU A 100 -3.96 -6.96 -17.71
CA LEU A 100 -3.12 -6.21 -16.79
C LEU A 100 -2.99 -6.93 -15.44
N LEU A 101 -4.11 -7.30 -14.82
CA LEU A 101 -4.10 -7.97 -13.51
C LEU A 101 -3.48 -9.37 -13.59
N SER A 102 -3.78 -10.14 -14.64
CA SER A 102 -3.20 -11.47 -14.82
C SER A 102 -1.69 -11.44 -14.98
N ARG A 103 -1.11 -10.40 -15.59
CA ARG A 103 0.36 -10.24 -15.63
C ARG A 103 0.94 -9.99 -14.24
N ARG A 104 0.33 -9.11 -13.46
CA ARG A 104 0.80 -8.74 -12.11
C ARG A 104 0.75 -9.88 -11.10
N VAL A 105 -0.22 -10.79 -11.22
CA VAL A 105 -0.41 -11.92 -10.29
C VAL A 105 0.47 -13.11 -10.63
N LEU A 106 0.94 -13.21 -11.88
CA LEU A 106 1.86 -14.28 -12.30
C LEU A 106 3.32 -14.00 -11.90
N ASP A 107 3.65 -12.79 -11.46
CA ASP A 107 4.96 -12.50 -10.91
C ASP A 107 5.14 -13.22 -9.58
N SER A 108 6.22 -14.00 -9.45
CA SER A 108 6.57 -14.59 -8.16
C SER A 108 7.04 -13.48 -7.20
N PRO A 109 6.65 -13.54 -5.91
CA PRO A 109 7.16 -12.58 -4.92
C PRO A 109 8.68 -12.52 -4.95
N ALA A 110 9.21 -11.31 -4.86
CA ALA A 110 10.64 -11.06 -4.76
C ALA A 110 11.21 -11.52 -3.42
N THR A 111 10.43 -11.39 -2.35
CA THR A 111 10.72 -11.90 -1.01
C THR A 111 9.41 -11.96 -0.20
N TYR A 112 9.49 -12.43 1.04
CA TYR A 112 8.43 -12.37 2.04
C TYR A 112 8.94 -11.66 3.29
N VAL A 113 8.13 -10.78 3.87
CA VAL A 113 8.40 -10.14 5.15
C VAL A 113 7.38 -10.54 6.21
N ALA A 114 7.77 -10.47 7.49
CA ALA A 114 6.96 -10.95 8.61
C ALA A 114 6.42 -12.38 8.37
N ASP A 115 7.24 -13.24 7.77
CA ASP A 115 7.01 -14.66 7.43
C ASP A 115 5.83 -14.97 6.49
N LYS A 116 4.99 -13.98 6.13
CA LYS A 116 3.78 -14.22 5.32
C LYS A 116 3.46 -13.15 4.28
N ILE A 117 4.04 -11.96 4.37
CA ILE A 117 3.64 -10.83 3.52
C ILE A 117 4.48 -10.83 2.24
N PRO A 118 3.90 -11.13 1.07
CA PRO A 118 4.63 -11.14 -0.19
C PRO A 118 5.04 -9.72 -0.60
N VAL A 119 6.30 -9.58 -1.02
CA VAL A 119 6.84 -8.33 -1.58
C VAL A 119 7.06 -8.50 -3.07
N PHE A 120 6.42 -7.67 -3.87
CA PHE A 120 6.58 -7.63 -5.32
C PHE A 120 7.40 -6.41 -5.70
N VAL A 121 8.36 -6.60 -6.60
CA VAL A 121 9.22 -5.52 -7.09
C VAL A 121 9.05 -5.47 -8.59
N ALA A 122 8.60 -4.32 -9.11
CA ALA A 122 8.39 -4.12 -10.53
C ALA A 122 9.67 -4.39 -11.32
N SER A 123 9.51 -4.97 -12.51
CA SER A 123 10.63 -5.42 -13.36
C SER A 123 11.49 -4.28 -13.90
N ASP A 124 10.99 -3.04 -13.87
CA ASP A 124 11.68 -1.83 -14.31
C ASP A 124 12.58 -1.21 -13.22
N ILE A 125 12.61 -1.80 -12.01
CA ILE A 125 13.56 -1.41 -10.96
C ILE A 125 14.88 -2.17 -11.14
N GLU A 126 15.93 -1.44 -11.52
CA GLU A 126 17.25 -2.02 -11.80
C GLU A 126 17.89 -2.73 -10.58
N ASP A 127 17.84 -2.12 -9.39
CA ASP A 127 18.47 -2.68 -8.17
C ASP A 127 17.47 -3.40 -7.27
N ARG A 128 16.79 -4.42 -7.84
CA ARG A 128 15.81 -5.26 -7.13
C ARG A 128 16.39 -5.88 -5.86
N ALA A 129 17.67 -6.28 -5.86
CA ALA A 129 18.30 -6.89 -4.70
C ALA A 129 18.47 -5.90 -3.53
N GLN A 130 18.78 -4.62 -3.81
CA GLN A 130 18.83 -3.60 -2.77
C GLN A 130 17.44 -3.26 -2.21
N VAL A 131 16.41 -3.22 -3.06
CA VAL A 131 15.02 -3.05 -2.60
C VAL A 131 14.66 -4.14 -1.60
N ILE A 132 14.86 -5.41 -1.98
CA ILE A 132 14.56 -6.56 -1.12
C ILE A 132 15.23 -6.42 0.24
N ARG A 133 16.56 -6.19 0.27
CA ARG A 133 17.31 -6.02 1.53
C ARG A 133 16.79 -4.87 2.38
N ASN A 134 16.40 -3.76 1.75
CA ASN A 134 15.91 -2.59 2.45
C ASN A 134 14.54 -2.87 3.07
N VAL A 135 13.58 -3.39 2.29
CA VAL A 135 12.24 -3.72 2.78
C VAL A 135 12.29 -4.75 3.90
N GLU A 136 13.09 -5.82 3.75
CA GLU A 136 13.29 -6.84 4.80
C GLU A 136 13.90 -6.27 6.09
N ARG A 137 14.80 -5.28 5.96
CA ARG A 137 15.39 -4.61 7.12
C ARG A 137 14.38 -3.70 7.79
N TRP A 138 13.66 -2.90 7.02
CA TRP A 138 12.68 -1.94 7.53
C TRP A 138 11.49 -2.64 8.18
N SER A 139 11.05 -3.78 7.64
CA SER A 139 9.97 -4.60 8.20
C SER A 139 10.31 -5.19 9.57
N LYS A 140 11.59 -5.20 9.97
CA LYS A 140 12.08 -5.70 11.27
C LYS A 140 12.29 -4.57 12.29
N THR A 141 11.90 -3.34 11.96
CA THR A 141 12.04 -2.20 12.87
C THR A 141 11.23 -2.43 14.15
N LYS A 142 11.86 -2.15 15.29
CA LYS A 142 11.22 -2.34 16.60
C LYS A 142 9.93 -1.52 16.71
N HIS A 143 8.87 -2.17 17.19
CA HIS A 143 7.51 -1.61 17.34
C HIS A 143 6.76 -1.36 16.02
N LEU A 144 7.30 -1.80 14.88
CA LEU A 144 6.55 -1.86 13.64
C LEU A 144 5.61 -3.07 13.67
N SER A 145 4.32 -2.87 13.41
CA SER A 145 3.37 -3.95 13.14
C SER A 145 2.93 -3.90 11.68
N LEU A 146 2.77 -5.08 11.08
CA LEU A 146 2.26 -5.28 9.73
C LEU A 146 1.07 -6.25 9.73
N ASP A 147 0.34 -6.37 10.85
CA ASP A 147 -0.62 -7.46 11.09
C ASP A 147 -1.76 -7.52 10.05
N ASP A 148 -2.16 -6.36 9.52
CA ASP A 148 -3.21 -6.21 8.50
C ASP A 148 -2.67 -5.96 7.08
N VAL A 149 -1.35 -5.95 6.91
CA VAL A 149 -0.73 -5.75 5.60
C VAL A 149 -0.72 -7.08 4.86
N THR A 150 -1.40 -7.09 3.72
CA THR A 150 -1.61 -8.29 2.89
C THR A 150 -0.52 -8.45 1.82
N ARG A 151 0.08 -7.35 1.38
CA ARG A 151 1.06 -7.31 0.29
C ARG A 151 1.87 -6.00 0.33
N ILE A 152 3.10 -6.06 -0.19
CA ILE A 152 3.91 -4.86 -0.47
C ILE A 152 4.25 -4.83 -1.95
N ASP A 153 3.94 -3.74 -2.63
CA ASP A 153 4.30 -3.50 -4.03
C ASP A 153 5.33 -2.38 -4.13
N VAL A 154 6.47 -2.66 -4.76
CA VAL A 154 7.50 -1.67 -5.04
C VAL A 154 7.47 -1.32 -6.52
N LEU A 155 7.18 -0.07 -6.84
CA LEU A 155 7.06 0.45 -8.20
C LEU A 155 8.10 1.55 -8.45
N ALA A 156 8.61 1.65 -9.68
CA ALA A 156 9.45 2.77 -10.06
C ALA A 156 8.68 4.10 -9.95
N ARG A 157 9.31 5.13 -9.37
CA ARG A 157 8.74 6.47 -9.21
C ARG A 157 8.59 7.11 -10.59
N ASP A 158 7.37 7.19 -11.09
CA ASP A 158 6.98 7.92 -12.30
C ASP A 158 6.04 9.08 -11.93
N ILE A 159 6.18 10.22 -12.60
CA ILE A 159 5.30 11.40 -12.49
C ILE A 159 3.87 11.03 -12.92
N GLY A 160 3.70 10.01 -13.75
CA GLY A 160 2.40 9.45 -14.13
C GLY A 160 1.73 8.56 -13.06
N LEU A 161 2.35 8.31 -11.90
CA LEU A 161 1.81 7.41 -10.86
C LEU A 161 0.49 7.89 -10.22
N ASP A 162 0.08 9.14 -10.41
CA ASP A 162 -1.28 9.61 -10.09
C ASP A 162 -2.36 8.79 -10.84
N TYR A 163 -2.00 8.14 -11.95
CA TYR A 163 -2.88 7.20 -12.65
C TYR A 163 -2.97 5.84 -11.97
N LEU A 164 -1.97 5.43 -11.19
CA LEU A 164 -1.98 4.17 -10.45
C LEU A 164 -2.90 4.25 -9.23
N GLY A 165 -3.10 5.43 -8.64
CA GLY A 165 -4.18 5.67 -7.67
C GLY A 165 -5.59 5.41 -8.23
N LYS A 166 -5.78 5.41 -9.56
CA LYS A 166 -7.08 5.09 -10.20
C LYS A 166 -7.31 3.58 -10.40
N TYR A 167 -6.28 2.74 -10.24
CA TYR A 167 -6.33 1.29 -10.43
C TYR A 167 -5.85 0.48 -9.22
N ASN A 168 -5.16 1.11 -8.27
CA ASN A 168 -4.70 0.49 -7.03
C ASN A 168 -5.84 0.48 -6.02
N LEU A 169 -6.62 -0.58 -6.08
CA LEU A 169 -7.71 -0.87 -5.17
C LEU A 169 -7.21 -1.76 -4.02
N PHE A 170 -5.96 -1.61 -3.60
CA PHE A 170 -5.35 -2.46 -2.57
C PHE A 170 -5.45 -1.78 -1.21
N PHE A 171 -6.67 -1.75 -0.65
CA PHE A 171 -6.96 -1.12 0.64
C PHE A 171 -6.27 -1.79 1.84
N SER A 172 -5.43 -2.81 1.62
CA SER A 172 -4.63 -3.50 2.64
C SER A 172 -3.21 -3.80 2.15
N GLY A 173 -2.77 -3.17 1.06
CA GLY A 173 -1.42 -3.31 0.51
C GLY A 173 -0.60 -2.04 0.71
N ILE A 174 0.71 -2.17 0.92
CA ILE A 174 1.63 -1.02 0.95
C ILE A 174 2.19 -0.81 -0.44
N ILE A 175 2.13 0.41 -0.94
CA ILE A 175 2.75 0.79 -2.21
C ILE A 175 3.96 1.67 -1.95
N LEU A 176 5.13 1.14 -2.25
CA LEU A 176 6.39 1.84 -2.09
C LEU A 176 6.89 2.34 -3.44
N THR A 177 7.14 3.64 -3.56
CA THR A 177 7.80 4.19 -4.75
C THR A 177 9.32 4.12 -4.60
N TRP A 178 10.00 3.64 -5.64
CA TRP A 178 11.46 3.50 -5.68
C TRP A 178 12.08 4.38 -6.76
N PRO A 179 13.29 4.96 -6.55
CA PRO A 179 13.95 5.72 -7.60
C PRO A 179 14.13 4.90 -8.89
N ALA A 180 13.62 5.41 -10.01
CA ALA A 180 13.71 4.76 -11.32
C ALA A 180 15.14 4.72 -11.89
N SER A 181 16.02 5.65 -11.48
CA SER A 181 17.39 5.73 -12.00
C SER A 181 18.43 5.43 -10.93
N PRO A 182 19.49 4.67 -11.28
CA PRO A 182 20.57 4.34 -10.36
C PRO A 182 21.28 5.63 -9.92
N SER A 183 21.15 5.95 -8.64
CA SER A 183 21.94 7.00 -7.99
C SER A 183 23.12 6.38 -7.26
N LYS A 184 24.24 7.11 -7.15
CA LYS A 184 25.42 6.69 -6.38
C LYS A 184 25.68 7.65 -5.22
N GLY A 185 26.40 7.17 -4.21
CA GLY A 185 26.89 7.97 -3.08
C GLY A 185 25.78 8.61 -2.23
N ILE A 186 26.00 9.86 -1.81
CA ILE A 186 25.12 10.59 -0.89
C ILE A 186 23.69 10.73 -1.43
N LYS A 187 23.52 10.90 -2.75
CA LYS A 187 22.19 11.00 -3.38
C LYS A 187 21.39 9.71 -3.25
N LEU A 188 22.05 8.55 -3.39
CA LEU A 188 21.43 7.25 -3.13
C LEU A 188 21.04 7.12 -1.67
N TRP A 189 21.93 7.52 -0.76
CA TRP A 189 21.65 7.45 0.67
C TRP A 189 20.43 8.28 1.07
N TRP A 190 20.30 9.52 0.57
CA TRP A 190 19.11 10.36 0.79
C TRP A 190 17.84 9.76 0.19
N ARG A 191 17.91 9.19 -1.01
CA ARG A 191 16.76 8.53 -1.64
C ARG A 191 16.31 7.28 -0.89
N CYS A 192 17.24 6.50 -0.36
CA CYS A 192 16.92 5.37 0.50
C CYS A 192 16.28 5.80 1.83
N LEU A 193 16.69 6.96 2.37
CA LEU A 193 16.04 7.55 3.54
C LEU A 193 14.62 8.02 3.26
N ASP A 194 14.42 8.68 2.12
CA ASP A 194 13.11 9.12 1.64
C ASP A 194 12.17 7.91 1.47
N ALA A 195 12.64 6.87 0.78
CA ALA A 195 11.88 5.63 0.62
C ALA A 195 11.61 4.90 1.95
N GLU A 196 12.56 4.90 2.90
CA GLU A 196 12.36 4.34 4.24
C GLU A 196 11.27 5.12 5.00
N PHE A 197 11.30 6.46 4.92
CA PHE A 197 10.29 7.30 5.53
C PHE A 197 8.92 7.04 4.93
N THR A 198 8.80 7.02 3.60
CA THR A 198 7.56 6.68 2.89
C THR A 198 7.05 5.31 3.32
N PHE A 199 7.91 4.28 3.38
CA PHE A 199 7.50 2.97 3.85
C PHE A 199 6.85 3.02 5.23
N TYR A 200 7.46 3.69 6.21
CA TYR A 200 6.85 3.80 7.54
C TYR A 200 5.62 4.70 7.58
N HIS A 201 5.54 5.73 6.73
CA HIS A 201 4.38 6.60 6.61
C HIS A 201 3.16 5.81 6.09
N GLU A 202 3.34 5.02 5.02
CA GLU A 202 2.30 4.10 4.53
C GLU A 202 1.89 3.08 5.60
N VAL A 203 2.84 2.48 6.33
CA VAL A 203 2.52 1.60 7.47
C VAL A 203 1.73 2.37 8.55
N GLY A 204 2.06 3.63 8.80
CA GLY A 204 1.33 4.48 9.73
C GLY A 204 -0.14 4.63 9.36
N HIS A 205 -0.44 4.83 8.06
CA HIS A 205 -1.83 4.81 7.58
C HIS A 205 -2.53 3.48 7.83
N HIS A 206 -1.84 2.36 7.64
CA HIS A 206 -2.40 1.02 7.92
C HIS A 206 -2.67 0.80 9.41
N VAL A 207 -1.72 1.15 10.28
CA VAL A 207 -1.81 0.96 11.74
C VAL A 207 -2.91 1.81 12.37
N SER A 208 -3.01 3.08 11.95
CA SER A 208 -4.02 4.00 12.48
C SER A 208 -5.38 3.87 11.78
N GLY A 209 -5.51 2.95 10.80
CA GLY A 209 -6.75 2.78 10.06
C GLY A 209 -7.17 4.06 9.36
N HIS A 210 -6.22 4.78 8.76
CA HIS A 210 -6.50 5.99 7.98
C HIS A 210 -7.20 5.67 6.67
N ILE A 211 -7.81 6.70 6.09
CA ILE A 211 -8.47 6.65 4.79
C ILE A 211 -7.40 6.96 3.74
N GLU A 212 -7.08 6.00 2.87
CA GLU A 212 -6.18 6.25 1.73
C GLU A 212 -6.83 7.29 0.80
N GLY A 213 -6.22 8.47 0.69
CA GLY A 213 -6.81 9.58 -0.06
C GLY A 213 -6.18 10.96 0.09
N TRP A 214 -5.11 11.13 0.89
CA TRP A 214 -4.29 12.35 0.93
C TRP A 214 -5.04 13.65 1.27
N GLN A 215 -6.15 13.59 1.99
CA GLN A 215 -7.07 14.73 2.14
C GLN A 215 -7.41 15.12 3.58
N VAL A 216 -7.01 14.34 4.60
CA VAL A 216 -7.23 14.69 6.01
C VAL A 216 -5.88 15.03 6.65
N ALA A 217 -5.66 16.33 6.90
CA ALA A 217 -4.38 16.84 7.39
C ALA A 217 -3.94 16.19 8.72
N GLU A 218 -4.90 15.83 9.57
CA GLU A 218 -4.66 15.14 10.83
C GLU A 218 -4.11 13.72 10.62
N GLN A 219 -4.64 12.98 9.63
CA GLN A 219 -4.19 11.62 9.30
C GLN A 219 -2.77 11.63 8.73
N GLU A 220 -2.48 12.58 7.84
CA GLU A 220 -1.14 12.78 7.29
C GLU A 220 -0.13 13.09 8.40
N LYS A 221 -0.51 13.95 9.36
CA LYS A 221 0.34 14.29 10.50
C LYS A 221 0.59 13.09 11.41
N GLU A 222 -0.43 12.30 11.69
CA GLU A 222 -0.30 11.09 12.52
C GLU A 222 0.60 10.04 11.83
N ALA A 223 0.41 9.80 10.53
CA ALA A 223 1.27 8.92 9.74
C ALA A 223 2.73 9.41 9.72
N ASP A 224 2.94 10.72 9.58
CA ASP A 224 4.25 11.36 9.70
C ASP A 224 4.90 11.17 11.07
N GLU A 225 4.15 11.34 12.15
CA GLU A 225 4.64 11.16 13.51
C GLU A 225 5.02 9.70 13.77
N PHE A 226 4.21 8.76 13.28
CA PHE A 226 4.51 7.34 13.28
C PHE A 226 5.81 7.05 12.50
N ALA A 227 5.93 7.55 11.27
CA ALA A 227 7.11 7.38 10.43
C ALA A 227 8.37 7.92 11.11
N ARG A 228 8.30 9.13 11.70
CA ARG A 228 9.40 9.71 12.49
C ARG A 228 9.74 8.86 13.70
N SER A 229 8.77 8.21 14.34
CA SER A 229 9.03 7.26 15.43
C SER A 229 9.79 6.03 14.94
N MET A 230 9.36 5.44 13.82
CA MET A 230 10.02 4.26 13.24
C MET A 230 11.43 4.57 12.72
N MET A 231 11.64 5.73 12.08
CA MET A 231 12.98 6.20 11.69
C MET A 231 13.95 6.30 12.86
N ARG A 232 13.45 6.67 14.05
CA ARG A 232 14.26 6.74 15.28
C ARG A 232 14.59 5.34 15.80
N ASN A 233 13.63 4.42 15.72
CA ASN A 233 13.79 3.04 16.15
C ASN A 233 14.69 2.21 15.22
N SER A 234 14.68 2.50 13.91
CA SER A 234 15.51 1.79 12.92
C SER A 234 16.98 2.19 13.01
N ARG A 235 17.30 3.34 13.63
CA ARG A 235 18.64 3.96 13.64
C ARG A 235 19.08 4.46 15.03
N PRO A 236 19.14 3.58 16.06
CA PRO A 236 19.44 3.98 17.44
C PRO A 236 20.82 4.63 17.60
N ILE A 237 21.82 4.21 16.81
CA ILE A 237 23.20 4.73 16.89
C ILE A 237 23.30 6.18 16.39
N LEU A 238 22.63 6.53 15.28
CA LEU A 238 22.63 7.89 14.73
C LEU A 238 21.99 8.89 15.72
N MET A 239 20.96 8.46 16.46
CA MET A 239 20.34 9.25 17.52
C MET A 239 21.26 9.45 18.72
N GLY A 240 22.07 8.45 19.07
CA GLY A 240 23.10 8.55 20.11
C GLY A 240 24.18 9.58 19.77
N ILE A 241 24.69 9.55 18.53
CA ILE A 241 25.69 10.49 18.03
C ILE A 241 25.16 11.94 18.03
N GLY A 242 23.92 12.16 17.57
CA GLY A 242 23.30 13.49 17.59
C GLY A 242 23.14 14.09 19.00
N LYS A 243 22.86 13.26 20.02
CA LYS A 243 22.83 13.70 21.43
C LYS A 243 24.21 14.11 21.94
N ILE A 244 25.26 13.42 21.50
CA ILE A 244 26.65 13.74 21.86
C ILE A 244 27.08 15.08 21.24
N PHE A 245 26.74 15.33 19.96
CA PHE A 245 27.06 16.60 19.30
C PHE A 245 26.20 17.80 19.76
N ARG A 246 24.97 17.59 20.26
CA ARG A 246 24.13 18.66 20.84
C ARG A 246 24.50 19.06 22.28
N ARG A 247 25.18 18.18 23.03
CA ARG A 247 25.63 18.48 24.41
C ARG A 247 26.60 19.68 24.50
N PRO A 248 27.64 19.81 23.66
CA PRO A 248 28.54 20.96 23.73
C PRO A 248 27.95 22.29 23.23
N LEU A 249 26.83 22.27 22.49
CA LEU A 249 26.18 23.49 21.95
C LEU A 249 25.13 24.10 22.89
N ARG A 250 24.64 23.36 23.89
CA ARG A 250 23.71 23.88 24.91
C ARG A 250 24.22 25.12 25.68
N PRO A 251 25.47 25.20 26.15
CA PRO A 251 25.94 26.40 26.86
C PRO A 251 26.06 27.64 25.96
N LEU A 252 26.24 27.48 24.64
CA LEU A 252 26.35 28.60 23.70
C LEU A 252 25.00 29.22 23.33
N LEU A 253 23.93 28.42 23.30
CA LEU A 253 22.57 28.90 23.01
C LEU A 253 21.93 29.63 24.22
N ASN A 254 22.19 29.15 25.44
CA ASN A 254 21.68 29.81 26.66
C ASN A 254 22.34 31.19 26.89
N ARG A 255 23.57 31.41 26.41
CA ARG A 255 24.28 32.69 26.55
C ARG A 255 23.74 33.81 25.66
N ARG A 256 22.97 33.49 24.61
CA ARG A 256 22.34 34.50 23.72
C ARG A 256 20.96 34.94 24.18
N LEU A 257 20.27 34.15 25.00
CA LEU A 257 18.95 34.52 25.56
C LEU A 257 19.06 35.43 26.79
N THR A 258 20.17 35.40 27.52
CA THR A 258 20.38 36.26 28.70
C THR A 258 20.78 37.70 28.37
N HIS A 259 21.17 38.00 27.13
CA HIS A 259 21.57 39.36 26.70
C HIS A 259 20.47 40.16 25.98
N MET A 260 19.24 39.64 25.84
CA MET A 260 18.11 40.36 25.23
C MET A 260 17.01 40.77 26.22
N ILE A 261 17.18 40.52 27.52
CA ILE A 261 16.23 40.94 28.56
C ILE A 261 16.98 41.79 29.59
N ALA A 262 17.29 43.02 29.20
CA ALA A 262 17.48 44.12 30.13
C ALA A 262 17.08 45.42 29.39
N PRO A 263 15.85 45.92 29.60
CA PRO A 263 15.56 47.32 29.35
C PRO A 263 15.97 48.14 30.59
N GLU A 264 16.52 49.33 30.34
CA GLU A 264 16.68 50.42 31.31
C GLU A 264 15.33 50.86 31.90
#